data_AF-A0A7C0XCT5-F1
#
_entry.id   AF-A0A7C0XCT5-F1
#
_cell.length_a   1.000
_cell.length_b   1.000
_cell.length_c   1.000
_cell.angle_alpha   90.00
_cell.angle_beta   90.00
_cell.angle_gamma   90.00
#
_symmetry.space_group_name_H-M   'P 1'
#
loop_
_entity.id
_entity.type
_entity.pdbx_description
1 polymer ?
#
loop_
_entity_poly.entity_id
_entity_poly.type
_entity_poly.pdbx_seq_one_letter_code
_entity_poly.pdbx_strand_id
1 'polypeptide(L)'
;MGKWKRDFKRLTVSWMDPHTTQKGGRSCKECHQDPRALGLGQGNLSLGSVGWNFTSSLSGLSTSLGIDHPLDSFVDIQGRPLVLTSRTGLRPFNSKELNKILYVGLCLPCHTDFDDPVMRSWTPGKAPSPCPCADFFNSQHAPEN
;
A
#
# COMPACT_ATOMS: atom_id res chain seq x y z
N MET A 1 -13.84 43.24 5.96
CA MET A 1 -13.14 41.97 6.25
C MET A 1 -12.44 41.47 4.99
N GLY A 2 -11.11 41.37 4.98
CA GLY A 2 -10.35 40.89 3.83
C GLY A 2 -10.47 39.37 3.67
N LYS A 3 -10.90 38.91 2.49
CA LYS A 3 -10.84 37.48 2.12
C LYS A 3 -9.38 37.12 1.83
N TRP A 4 -8.82 36.20 2.61
CA TRP A 4 -7.52 35.60 2.32
C TRP A 4 -7.57 34.92 0.95
N LYS A 5 -6.66 35.27 0.04
CA LYS A 5 -6.67 34.79 -1.36
C LYS A 5 -6.25 33.32 -1.50
N ARG A 6 -5.64 32.73 -0.46
CA ARG A 6 -5.15 31.34 -0.45
C ARG A 6 -5.15 30.78 0.97
N ASP A 7 -5.80 29.65 1.16
CA ASP A 7 -5.64 28.74 2.29
C ASP A 7 -4.67 27.61 1.91
N PHE A 8 -3.90 27.10 2.88
CA PHE A 8 -3.09 25.89 2.71
C PHE A 8 -3.58 24.86 3.72
N LYS A 9 -3.78 23.63 3.25
CA LYS A 9 -4.19 22.51 4.10
C LYS A 9 -3.08 21.47 4.07
N ARG A 10 -2.71 20.97 5.24
CA ARG A 10 -1.63 20.00 5.39
C ARG A 10 -2.01 18.96 6.42
N LEU A 11 -1.99 17.70 6.02
CA LEU A 11 -2.04 16.57 6.93
C LEU A 11 -0.62 16.10 7.23
N THR A 12 -0.29 16.05 8.52
CA THR A 12 1.00 15.55 9.00
C THR A 12 0.73 14.43 9.98
N VAL A 13 1.36 13.29 9.77
CA VAL A 13 1.22 12.15 10.66
C VAL A 13 2.37 12.16 11.67
N SER A 14 2.00 12.06 12.95
CA SER A 14 2.94 11.84 14.03
C SER A 14 3.51 10.44 13.94
N TRP A 15 4.83 10.33 14.08
CA TRP A 15 5.52 9.06 14.08
C TRP A 15 5.05 8.18 15.25
N MET A 16 4.80 6.90 14.95
CA MET A 16 4.59 5.85 15.93
C MET A 16 5.66 4.80 15.69
N ASP A 17 6.31 4.31 16.77
CA ASP A 17 7.21 3.16 16.69
C ASP A 17 6.37 1.91 16.37
N PRO A 18 6.52 1.30 15.18
CA PRO A 18 5.72 0.14 14.80
C PRO A 18 6.30 -1.10 15.48
N HIS A 19 6.01 -1.25 16.78
CA HIS A 19 6.28 -2.49 17.51
C HIS A 19 4.97 -3.19 17.83
N THR A 20 5.02 -4.52 17.83
CA THR A 20 3.90 -5.31 18.32
C THR A 20 3.78 -5.16 19.84
N THR A 21 2.57 -4.95 20.35
CA THR A 21 2.23 -5.07 21.79
C THR A 21 1.33 -6.28 22.05
N GLN A 22 0.98 -7.02 21.01
CA GLN A 22 0.12 -8.19 21.05
C GLN A 22 0.93 -9.48 21.26
N LYS A 23 0.27 -10.51 21.79
CA LYS A 23 0.91 -11.81 22.13
C LYS A 23 1.40 -12.60 20.92
N GLY A 24 0.81 -12.39 19.75
CA GLY A 24 1.15 -13.09 18.51
C GLY A 24 1.39 -12.12 17.36
N GLY A 25 2.11 -12.56 16.33
CA GLY A 25 2.24 -11.80 15.09
C GLY A 25 0.89 -11.68 14.36
N ARG A 26 0.74 -10.62 13.55
CA ARG A 26 -0.35 -10.55 12.57
C ARG A 26 -0.19 -11.63 11.53
N SER A 27 -1.29 -12.03 10.90
CA SER A 27 -1.21 -12.97 9.77
C SER A 27 -0.55 -12.30 8.56
N CYS A 28 0.09 -13.10 7.70
CA CYS A 28 0.69 -12.62 6.45
C CYS A 28 -0.31 -11.78 5.63
N LYS A 29 -1.55 -12.25 5.55
CA LYS A 29 -2.64 -11.61 4.80
C LYS A 29 -2.95 -10.20 5.29
N GLU A 30 -2.90 -9.95 6.60
CA GLU A 30 -3.19 -8.62 7.16
C GLU A 30 -2.19 -7.55 6.72
N CYS A 31 -0.94 -7.93 6.44
CA CYS A 31 0.05 -6.97 5.93
C CYS A 31 0.05 -6.90 4.39
N HIS A 32 -0.19 -8.02 3.71
CA HIS A 32 -0.02 -8.13 2.26
C HIS A 32 -1.30 -7.92 1.43
N GLN A 33 -2.48 -7.93 2.06
CA GLN A 33 -3.76 -7.75 1.36
C GLN A 33 -4.66 -6.68 2.00
N ASP A 34 -4.39 -6.19 3.22
CA ASP A 34 -5.19 -5.10 3.80
C ASP A 34 -4.68 -3.74 3.28
N PRO A 35 -5.49 -2.98 2.51
CA PRO A 35 -5.10 -1.65 2.05
C PRO A 35 -4.80 -0.67 3.18
N ARG A 36 -5.37 -0.84 4.38
CA ARG A 36 -5.05 0.00 5.55
C ARG A 36 -3.63 -0.23 6.03
N ALA A 37 -3.18 -1.48 6.08
CA ALA A 37 -1.81 -1.82 6.48
C ALA A 37 -0.78 -1.25 5.50
N LEU A 38 -1.14 -1.11 4.22
CA LEU A 38 -0.32 -0.52 3.17
C LEU A 38 -0.36 1.01 3.13
N GLY A 39 -1.18 1.64 3.97
CA GLY A 39 -1.35 3.09 4.00
C GLY A 39 -2.26 3.64 2.89
N LEU A 40 -2.98 2.79 2.15
CA LEU A 40 -3.98 3.24 1.17
C LEU A 40 -5.26 3.71 1.86
N GLY A 41 -5.51 3.29 3.09
CA GLY A 41 -6.72 3.59 3.86
C GLY A 41 -7.80 2.52 3.72
N GLN A 42 -8.95 2.76 4.32
CA GLN A 42 -10.08 1.86 4.30
C GLN A 42 -10.77 1.89 2.94
N GLY A 43 -10.98 0.72 2.36
CA GLY A 43 -11.58 0.62 1.05
C GLY A 43 -11.48 -0.77 0.45
N ASN A 44 -11.83 -0.85 -0.83
CA ASN A 44 -11.71 -2.06 -1.62
C ASN A 44 -10.48 -2.00 -2.52
N LEU A 45 -9.66 -3.03 -2.47
CA LEU A 45 -8.52 -3.21 -3.36
C LEU A 45 -8.82 -4.36 -4.33
N SER A 46 -8.66 -4.13 -5.63
CA SER A 46 -8.88 -5.15 -6.65
C SER A 46 -7.78 -5.13 -7.71
N LEU A 47 -7.46 -6.30 -8.27
CA LEU A 47 -6.58 -6.41 -9.43
C LEU A 47 -7.44 -6.36 -10.70
N GLY A 48 -7.24 -5.33 -11.52
CA GLY A 48 -7.84 -5.19 -12.85
C GLY A 48 -6.88 -5.61 -13.95
N SER A 49 -7.31 -5.46 -15.22
CA SER A 49 -6.49 -5.78 -16.40
C SER A 49 -5.24 -4.90 -16.55
N VAL A 50 -5.27 -3.69 -16.02
CA VAL A 50 -4.19 -2.70 -16.09
C VAL A 50 -3.41 -2.57 -14.78
N GLY A 51 -3.76 -3.34 -13.74
CA GLY A 51 -3.09 -3.34 -12.44
C GLY A 51 -4.01 -3.14 -11.26
N TRP A 52 -3.42 -2.78 -10.12
CA TRP A 52 -4.13 -2.59 -8.86
C TRP A 52 -5.00 -1.33 -8.90
N ASN A 53 -6.25 -1.49 -8.47
CA ASN A 53 -7.22 -0.42 -8.32
C ASN A 53 -7.67 -0.36 -6.87
N PHE A 54 -7.71 0.84 -6.31
CA PHE A 54 -8.16 1.07 -4.94
C PHE A 54 -9.31 2.07 -4.92
N THR A 55 -10.38 1.73 -4.21
CA THR A 55 -11.53 2.60 -3.98
C THR A 55 -11.73 2.78 -2.48
N SER A 56 -11.52 4.00 -1.98
CA SER A 56 -11.71 4.32 -0.56
C SER A 56 -13.19 4.34 -0.16
N SER A 57 -13.49 3.89 1.06
CA SER A 57 -14.81 4.04 1.68
C SER A 57 -15.01 5.40 2.36
N LEU A 58 -13.96 6.22 2.52
CA LEU A 58 -13.98 7.49 3.26
C LEU A 58 -13.83 8.75 2.39
N SER A 59 -13.89 8.61 1.06
CA SER A 59 -13.73 9.75 0.13
C SER A 59 -14.71 10.90 0.41
N GLY A 60 -15.97 10.61 0.76
CA GLY A 60 -17.00 11.63 0.98
C GLY A 60 -16.73 12.55 2.18
N LEU A 61 -16.11 12.04 3.24
CA LEU A 61 -15.79 12.83 4.44
C LEU A 61 -14.66 13.83 4.17
N SER A 62 -13.73 13.49 3.28
CA SER A 62 -12.58 14.32 2.96
C SER A 62 -12.98 15.49 2.07
N THR A 63 -13.88 15.25 1.11
CA THR A 63 -14.45 16.28 0.23
C THR A 63 -15.17 17.37 1.03
N SER A 64 -15.89 17.04 2.10
CA SER A 64 -16.59 18.05 2.93
C SER A 64 -15.63 18.96 3.70
N LEU A 65 -14.42 18.49 3.99
CA LEU A 65 -13.32 19.26 4.58
C LEU A 65 -12.47 19.97 3.50
N GLY A 66 -12.80 19.78 2.22
CA GLY A 66 -12.04 20.26 1.06
C GLY A 66 -10.61 19.71 1.04
N ILE A 67 -10.45 18.43 1.36
CA ILE A 67 -9.23 17.64 1.24
C ILE A 67 -9.41 16.70 0.03
N ASP A 68 -8.38 16.58 -0.81
CA ASP A 68 -8.43 15.91 -2.11
C ASP A 68 -8.16 14.39 -2.05
N HIS A 69 -7.94 13.85 -0.86
CA HIS A 69 -7.69 12.43 -0.60
C HIS A 69 -8.33 11.96 0.70
N PRO A 70 -8.56 10.64 0.89
CA PRO A 70 -9.14 10.11 2.13
C PRO A 70 -8.28 10.42 3.36
N LEU A 71 -8.92 10.77 4.49
CA LEU A 71 -8.23 11.16 5.73
C LEU A 71 -7.32 10.08 6.32
N ASP A 72 -7.57 8.82 6.00
CA ASP A 72 -6.82 7.66 6.45
C ASP A 72 -5.85 7.11 5.38
N SER A 73 -5.75 7.76 4.23
CA SER A 73 -4.78 7.44 3.19
C SER A 73 -3.48 8.21 3.40
N PHE A 74 -2.38 7.47 3.53
CA PHE A 74 -1.02 7.99 3.63
C PHE A 74 -0.36 8.07 2.26
N VAL A 75 -0.77 7.20 1.35
CA VAL A 75 -0.27 7.05 -0.02
C VAL A 75 -1.40 6.62 -0.93
N ASP A 76 -1.32 6.98 -2.21
CA ASP A 76 -2.21 6.39 -3.21
C ASP A 76 -1.64 5.11 -3.83
N ILE A 77 -2.44 4.43 -4.65
CA ILE A 77 -2.03 3.17 -5.29
C ILE A 77 -0.89 3.34 -6.30
N GLN A 78 -0.64 4.58 -6.74
CA GLN A 78 0.50 4.94 -7.59
C GLN A 78 1.76 5.26 -6.76
N GLY A 79 1.72 5.13 -5.43
CA GLY A 79 2.86 5.37 -4.55
C GLY A 79 3.17 6.85 -4.30
N ARG A 80 2.25 7.77 -4.61
CA ARG A 80 2.41 9.19 -4.31
C ARG A 80 2.06 9.43 -2.84
N PRO A 81 2.97 10.04 -2.04
CA PRO A 81 2.68 10.41 -0.66
C PRO A 81 1.55 11.44 -0.59
N LEU A 82 0.57 11.21 0.28
CA LEU A 82 -0.57 12.11 0.51
C LEU A 82 -0.42 12.91 1.82
N VAL A 83 0.37 12.38 2.75
CA VAL A 83 0.67 12.99 4.04
C VAL A 83 2.16 13.27 4.19
N LEU A 84 2.48 14.16 5.12
CA LEU A 84 3.86 14.46 5.48
C LEU A 84 4.21 13.84 6.83
N THR A 85 5.50 13.56 7.00
CA THR A 85 6.04 12.93 8.20
C THR A 85 6.83 13.95 9.01
N SER A 86 6.86 13.78 10.33
CA SER A 86 7.55 14.71 11.24
C SER A 86 9.06 14.49 11.32
N ARG A 87 9.58 13.35 10.86
CA ARG A 87 11.01 13.00 10.88
C ARG A 87 11.56 12.79 9.46
N THR A 88 12.81 13.18 9.27
CA THR A 88 13.55 12.98 8.02
C THR A 88 13.71 11.49 7.72
N GLY A 89 13.50 11.11 6.45
CA GLY A 89 13.63 9.73 5.99
C GLY A 89 12.36 8.87 6.12
N LEU A 90 11.35 9.33 6.84
CA LEU A 90 10.06 8.63 6.91
C LEU A 90 9.23 8.94 5.66
N ARG A 91 8.79 7.90 4.95
CA ARG A 91 7.89 7.99 3.81
C ARG A 91 6.95 6.78 3.77
N PRO A 92 5.79 6.89 3.11
CA PRO A 92 5.03 5.71 2.74
C PRO A 92 5.76 4.87 1.67
N PHE A 93 5.21 3.70 1.38
CA PHE A 93 5.67 2.84 0.30
C PHE A 93 5.58 3.55 -1.05
N ASN A 94 6.56 3.31 -1.93
CA ASN A 94 6.47 3.73 -3.32
C ASN A 94 5.73 2.69 -4.17
N SER A 95 5.47 2.98 -5.44
CA SER A 95 4.75 2.08 -6.34
C SER A 95 5.42 0.72 -6.51
N LYS A 96 6.75 0.66 -6.62
CA LYS A 96 7.50 -0.60 -6.76
C LYS A 96 7.34 -1.48 -5.51
N GLU A 97 7.38 -0.87 -4.32
CA GLU A 97 7.19 -1.56 -3.04
C GLU A 97 5.76 -2.05 -2.88
N LEU A 98 4.76 -1.19 -3.11
CA LEU A 98 3.34 -1.56 -3.06
C LEU A 98 3.06 -2.75 -3.98
N ASN A 99 3.54 -2.69 -5.22
CA ASN A 99 3.37 -3.80 -6.18
C ASN A 99 3.99 -5.10 -5.68
N LYS A 100 5.20 -5.07 -5.10
CA LYS A 100 5.85 -6.27 -4.55
C LYS A 100 5.10 -6.85 -3.36
N ILE A 101 4.60 -6.01 -2.46
CA ILE A 101 3.85 -6.45 -1.27
C ILE A 101 2.53 -7.10 -1.69
N LEU A 102 1.79 -6.42 -2.58
CA LEU A 102 0.51 -6.89 -3.10
C LEU A 102 0.64 -8.13 -3.97
N TYR A 103 1.75 -8.25 -4.69
CA TYR A 103 2.08 -9.45 -5.47
C TYR A 103 2.14 -10.69 -4.58
N VAL A 104 2.88 -10.63 -3.47
CA VAL A 104 2.92 -11.72 -2.48
C VAL A 104 1.51 -11.99 -1.92
N GLY A 105 0.72 -10.93 -1.74
CA GLY A 105 -0.69 -11.03 -1.37
C GLY A 105 -1.48 -12.02 -2.23
N LEU A 106 -1.20 -12.15 -3.53
CA LEU A 106 -1.92 -13.10 -4.41
C LEU A 106 -1.68 -14.58 -4.07
N CYS A 107 -0.55 -14.91 -3.44
CA CYS A 107 -0.16 -16.28 -3.10
C CYS A 107 -0.73 -16.74 -1.74
N LEU A 108 -0.96 -15.80 -0.82
CA LEU A 108 -1.34 -16.09 0.57
C LEU A 108 -2.71 -16.75 0.79
N PRO A 109 -3.70 -16.70 -0.13
CA PRO A 109 -4.90 -17.52 -0.01
C PRO A 109 -4.64 -19.02 -0.06
N CYS A 110 -3.55 -19.44 -0.72
CA CYS A 110 -3.17 -20.85 -0.84
C CYS A 110 -1.95 -21.20 0.04
N HIS A 111 -1.05 -20.25 0.27
CA HIS A 111 0.20 -20.45 1.01
C HIS A 111 0.19 -19.62 2.30
N THR A 112 -0.44 -20.16 3.35
CA THR A 112 -0.65 -19.45 4.62
C THR A 112 0.48 -19.65 5.62
N ASP A 113 1.23 -20.74 5.50
CA ASP A 113 2.25 -21.14 6.45
C ASP A 113 3.65 -20.68 6.03
N PHE A 114 4.45 -20.29 7.02
CA PHE A 114 5.82 -19.83 6.76
C PHE A 114 6.74 -20.95 6.27
N ASP A 115 6.43 -22.19 6.63
CA ASP A 115 7.20 -23.37 6.23
C ASP A 115 6.90 -23.87 4.82
N ASP A 116 5.98 -23.21 4.10
CA ASP A 116 5.62 -23.59 2.74
C ASP A 116 6.86 -23.54 1.82
N PRO A 117 7.13 -24.59 1.02
CA PRO A 117 8.25 -24.62 0.09
C PRO A 117 8.31 -23.42 -0.87
N VAL A 118 7.16 -22.85 -1.23
CA VAL A 118 7.11 -21.64 -2.07
C VAL A 118 7.80 -20.47 -1.38
N MET A 119 7.62 -20.33 -0.06
CA MET A 119 8.18 -19.21 0.71
C MET A 119 9.70 -19.32 0.87
N ARG A 120 10.24 -20.54 0.83
CA ARG A 120 11.69 -20.81 0.94
C ARG A 120 12.44 -20.58 -0.36
N SER A 121 11.77 -20.77 -1.50
CA SER A 121 12.38 -20.70 -2.84
C SER A 121 11.95 -19.47 -3.64
N TRP A 122 11.06 -18.64 -3.09
CA TRP A 122 10.56 -17.45 -3.76
C TRP A 122 11.67 -16.42 -3.96
N THR A 123 11.77 -15.90 -5.18
CA THR A 123 12.68 -14.79 -5.52
C THR A 123 11.84 -13.57 -5.91
N PRO A 124 12.02 -12.40 -5.25
CA PRO A 124 11.33 -11.18 -5.63
C PRO A 124 11.55 -10.87 -7.12
N GLY A 125 10.46 -10.65 -7.86
CA GLY A 125 10.50 -10.32 -9.29
C GLY A 125 10.68 -11.52 -10.23
N LYS A 126 10.70 -12.76 -9.71
CA LYS A 126 10.58 -13.98 -10.53
C LYS A 126 9.31 -14.72 -10.14
N ALA A 127 8.25 -14.50 -10.90
CA ALA A 127 7.00 -15.19 -10.66
C ALA A 127 7.17 -16.71 -10.79
N PRO A 128 6.75 -17.52 -9.80
CA PRO A 128 6.72 -18.96 -9.97
C PRO A 128 5.71 -19.30 -11.07
N SER A 129 6.14 -20.12 -12.04
CA SER A 129 5.21 -20.68 -13.03
C SER A 129 4.37 -21.78 -12.38
N PRO A 130 3.04 -21.83 -12.59
CA PRO A 130 2.23 -20.99 -13.46
C PRO A 130 1.47 -19.90 -12.68
N CYS A 131 2.02 -18.68 -12.48
CA CYS A 131 1.18 -17.54 -12.12
C CYS A 131 0.57 -16.92 -13.38
N PRO A 132 -0.77 -16.83 -13.49
CA PRO A 132 -1.44 -16.06 -14.55
C PRO A 132 -1.06 -14.57 -14.54
N CYS A 133 -0.47 -14.11 -13.45
CA CYS A 133 -0.05 -12.74 -13.21
C CYS A 133 1.42 -12.44 -13.59
N ALA A 134 2.20 -13.45 -13.97
CA ALA A 134 3.66 -13.36 -14.10
C ALA A 134 4.11 -12.23 -15.05
N ASP A 135 3.47 -12.11 -16.21
CA ASP A 135 3.86 -11.15 -17.25
C ASP A 135 3.61 -9.69 -16.82
N PHE A 136 2.56 -9.45 -16.04
CA PHE A 136 2.24 -8.12 -15.52
C PHE A 136 3.33 -7.59 -14.59
N PHE A 137 3.84 -8.42 -13.69
CA PHE A 137 4.85 -8.01 -12.70
C PHE A 137 6.28 -7.98 -13.25
N ASN A 138 6.58 -8.80 -14.27
CA ASN A 138 7.87 -8.78 -14.96
C ASN A 138 8.07 -7.48 -15.79
N SER A 139 7.01 -6.94 -16.40
CA SER A 139 7.09 -5.70 -17.18
C SER A 139 7.41 -4.44 -16.36
N GLN A 140 7.17 -4.46 -15.04
CA GLN A 140 7.45 -3.35 -14.13
C GLN A 140 8.83 -3.45 -13.45
N HIS A 141 9.61 -4.50 -13.74
CA HIS A 141 10.97 -4.74 -13.24
C HIS A 141 12.03 -4.49 -14.33
N ALA A 142 12.04 -3.31 -14.95
CA ALA A 142 13.21 -2.88 -15.70
C ALA A 142 14.40 -2.67 -14.73
N PRO A 143 15.59 -3.23 -14.99
CA PRO A 143 16.77 -3.00 -14.16
C PRO A 143 17.20 -1.53 -14.30
N GLU A 144 17.48 -0.87 -13.17
CA GLU A 144 18.21 0.41 -13.17
C GLU A 144 19.71 0.09 -13.33
N ASN A 145 20.34 0.73 -14.31
CA ASN A 145 21.80 0.84 -14.44
C ASN A 145 22.37 1.68 -13.30
#